data_AF-K1T7J1-F1
#
_entry.id   AF-K1T7J1-F1
#
_cell.length_a   1.000
_cell.length_b   1.000
_cell.length_c   1.000
_cell.angle_alpha   90.00
_cell.angle_beta   90.00
_cell.angle_gamma   90.00
#
_symmetry.space_group_name_H-M   'P 1'
#
loop_
_entity.id
_entity.type
_entity.pdbx_description
1 polymer ?
#
loop_
_entity_poly.entity_id
_entity_poly.type
_entity_poly.pdbx_seq_one_letter_code
_entity_poly.pdbx_strand_id
1 'polypeptide(L)'
;KKMHEWRHTKSIFALDFWNDGEYVQGCIAGGRHYFHINSNGDCEPCAFVHYSNVNIKEHSVLEALQSPLFMAYKRNQPFSNNMLRPCPVLDNPGAISKMVAETGAYSTEMQHPESANELFDKTIAAAKAWKVKADELFNRDDYIAKHVKDENMYNYEKPDEEREFSEFEKTED
;
A
#
# COMPACT_ATOMS: atom_id res chain seq x y z
N LYS A 1 2.57 2.73 -22.61
CA LYS A 1 2.08 3.29 -23.91
C LYS A 1 0.60 3.00 -24.15
N LYS A 2 0.14 1.74 -24.10
CA LYS A 2 -1.27 1.39 -24.33
C LYS A 2 -2.24 1.98 -23.29
N MET A 3 -1.85 2.03 -22.02
CA MET A 3 -2.66 2.65 -20.96
C MET A 3 -3.01 4.11 -21.26
N HIS A 4 -2.01 4.94 -21.57
CA HIS A 4 -2.25 6.34 -21.96
C HIS A 4 -3.12 6.46 -23.21
N GLU A 5 -2.88 5.63 -24.24
CA GLU A 5 -3.74 5.59 -25.44
C GLU A 5 -5.20 5.30 -25.06
N TRP A 6 -5.45 4.33 -24.18
CA TRP A 6 -6.81 3.97 -23.76
C TRP A 6 -7.48 5.06 -22.95
N ARG A 7 -6.77 5.76 -22.06
CA ARG A 7 -7.33 6.90 -21.31
C ARG A 7 -7.87 8.02 -22.21
N HIS A 8 -7.33 8.16 -23.43
CA HIS A 8 -7.80 9.15 -24.40
C HIS A 8 -8.80 8.61 -25.43
N THR A 9 -8.88 7.28 -25.63
CA THR A 9 -9.62 6.68 -26.75
C THR A 9 -10.79 5.79 -26.32
N LYS A 10 -10.84 5.37 -25.05
CA LYS A 10 -11.92 4.54 -24.52
C LYS A 10 -12.87 5.37 -23.67
N SER A 11 -14.13 4.96 -23.63
CA SER A 11 -15.17 5.58 -22.79
C SER A 11 -15.02 5.26 -21.30
N ILE A 12 -14.19 4.26 -20.96
CA ILE A 12 -13.85 3.90 -19.59
C ILE A 12 -12.44 4.38 -19.27
N PHE A 13 -12.26 4.92 -18.07
CA PHE A 13 -10.93 5.31 -17.60
C PHE A 13 -10.12 4.07 -17.24
N ALA A 14 -9.03 3.83 -17.98
CA ALA A 14 -8.18 2.67 -17.77
C ALA A 14 -7.13 2.97 -16.70
N LEU A 15 -7.17 2.19 -15.61
CA LEU A 15 -6.21 2.22 -14.52
C LEU A 15 -5.22 1.05 -14.61
N ASP A 16 -3.96 1.33 -14.38
CA ASP A 16 -2.88 0.36 -14.18
C ASP A 16 -2.75 0.10 -12.67
N PHE A 17 -2.97 -1.16 -12.27
CA PHE A 17 -2.91 -1.52 -10.86
C PHE A 17 -1.50 -1.25 -10.32
N TRP A 18 -1.47 -0.59 -9.16
CA TRP A 18 -0.30 -0.04 -8.48
C TRP A 18 0.34 1.20 -9.13
N ASN A 19 0.46 1.29 -10.46
CA ASN A 19 1.20 2.39 -11.11
C ASN A 19 0.44 3.72 -11.22
N ASP A 20 -0.89 3.72 -11.14
CA ASP A 20 -1.73 4.92 -11.31
C ASP A 20 -2.17 5.56 -9.98
N GLY A 21 -1.29 5.52 -8.98
CA GLY A 21 -1.56 6.04 -7.64
C GLY A 21 -1.96 7.51 -7.63
N GLU A 22 -1.55 8.33 -8.61
CA GLU A 22 -1.94 9.73 -8.72
C GLU A 22 -3.43 9.94 -9.06
N TYR A 23 -4.10 8.96 -9.66
CA TYR A 23 -5.52 9.04 -9.99
C TYR A 23 -6.44 8.55 -8.87
N VAL A 24 -5.88 7.77 -7.94
CA VAL A 24 -6.61 7.18 -6.80
C VAL A 24 -6.05 7.62 -5.44
N GLN A 25 -5.10 8.55 -5.47
CA GLN A 25 -4.38 9.13 -4.34
C GLN A 25 -3.74 8.08 -3.44
N GLY A 26 -2.85 7.26 -4.01
CA GLY A 26 -2.06 6.33 -3.25
C GLY A 26 -2.65 4.93 -3.19
N CYS A 27 -2.30 4.19 -2.13
CA CYS A 27 -2.84 2.86 -1.90
C CYS A 27 -4.34 2.92 -1.61
N ILE A 28 -5.09 1.98 -2.19
CA ILE A 28 -6.55 1.83 -1.98
C ILE A 28 -6.90 0.62 -1.10
N ALA A 29 -5.88 -0.08 -0.60
CA ALA A 29 -5.98 -1.29 0.21
C ALA A 29 -6.32 -1.00 1.69
N GLY A 30 -6.37 -2.03 2.52
CA GLY A 30 -6.60 -1.88 3.97
C GLY A 30 -8.01 -1.40 4.29
N GLY A 31 -8.99 -1.74 3.45
CA GLY A 31 -10.38 -1.36 3.65
C GLY A 31 -10.74 0.07 3.23
N ARG A 32 -9.80 0.85 2.66
CA ARG A 32 -10.09 2.19 2.13
C ARG A 32 -11.09 2.13 0.98
N HIS A 33 -10.79 1.33 -0.04
CA HIS A 33 -11.72 1.03 -1.13
C HIS A 33 -11.90 -0.47 -1.37
N TYR A 34 -10.94 -1.29 -0.95
CA TYR A 34 -11.08 -2.74 -0.99
C TYR A 34 -10.24 -3.42 0.11
N PHE A 35 -10.53 -4.70 0.30
CA PHE A 35 -9.69 -5.65 1.00
C PHE A 35 -9.97 -7.05 0.43
N HIS A 36 -9.18 -8.03 0.82
CA HIS A 36 -9.27 -9.40 0.32
C HIS A 36 -9.66 -10.35 1.46
N ILE A 37 -10.55 -11.31 1.18
CA ILE A 37 -10.81 -12.43 2.07
C ILE A 37 -10.38 -13.67 1.30
N ASN A 38 -9.34 -14.35 1.78
CA ASN A 38 -8.83 -15.54 1.11
C ASN A 38 -9.77 -16.76 1.32
N SER A 39 -9.45 -17.89 0.68
CA SER A 39 -10.28 -19.11 0.77
C SER A 39 -10.35 -19.73 2.17
N ASN A 40 -9.39 -19.41 3.05
CA ASN A 40 -9.38 -19.81 4.44
C ASN A 40 -10.19 -18.85 5.35
N GLY A 41 -10.62 -17.71 4.82
CA GLY A 41 -11.38 -16.69 5.54
C GLY A 41 -10.51 -15.61 6.19
N ASP A 42 -9.19 -15.62 6.00
CA ASP A 42 -8.33 -14.57 6.54
C ASP A 42 -8.59 -13.26 5.79
N CYS A 43 -8.81 -12.17 6.53
CA CYS A 43 -9.01 -10.85 5.94
C CYS A 43 -7.66 -10.18 5.73
N GLU A 44 -7.20 -10.15 4.49
CA GLU A 44 -5.95 -9.53 4.05
C GLU A 44 -6.23 -8.10 3.56
N PRO A 45 -5.34 -7.12 3.85
CA PRO A 45 -5.56 -5.74 3.43
C PRO A 45 -5.55 -5.59 1.89
N CYS A 46 -4.85 -6.48 1.18
CA CYS A 46 -4.68 -6.47 -0.27
C CYS A 46 -4.54 -7.91 -0.78
N ALA A 47 -5.04 -8.21 -1.98
CA ALA A 47 -4.89 -9.54 -2.59
C ALA A 47 -3.43 -9.94 -2.92
N PHE A 48 -2.48 -8.99 -2.79
CA PHE A 48 -1.04 -9.20 -2.98
C PHE A 48 -0.25 -9.07 -1.67
N VAL A 49 -0.94 -9.02 -0.53
CA VAL A 49 -0.33 -8.87 0.80
C VAL A 49 -0.93 -9.93 1.71
N HIS A 50 -0.25 -11.08 1.76
CA HIS A 50 -0.72 -12.27 2.46
C HIS A 50 -0.36 -12.24 3.96
N TYR A 51 -0.88 -11.23 4.66
CA TYR A 51 -0.81 -11.11 6.10
C TYR A 51 -2.18 -10.80 6.69
N SER A 52 -2.51 -11.44 7.80
CA SER A 52 -3.75 -11.17 8.52
C SER A 52 -3.58 -11.38 10.02
N ASN A 53 -4.44 -10.74 10.80
CA ASN A 53 -4.65 -11.01 12.21
C ASN A 53 -6.14 -11.24 12.55
N VAL A 54 -7.00 -11.40 11.53
CA VAL A 54 -8.45 -11.56 11.70
C VAL A 54 -9.04 -12.48 10.63
N ASN A 55 -9.99 -13.32 11.04
CA ASN A 55 -10.67 -14.26 10.16
C ASN A 55 -12.19 -14.03 10.18
N ILE A 56 -12.79 -13.96 8.99
CA ILE A 56 -14.22 -13.66 8.80
C ILE A 56 -15.15 -14.75 9.37
N LYS A 57 -14.62 -15.95 9.63
CA LYS A 57 -15.39 -17.03 10.25
C LYS A 57 -15.72 -16.73 11.72
N GLU A 58 -14.93 -15.89 12.37
CA GLU A 58 -15.08 -15.56 13.79
C GLU A 58 -15.46 -14.09 14.03
N HIS A 59 -15.27 -13.23 13.04
CA HIS A 59 -15.50 -11.78 13.15
C HIS A 59 -16.37 -11.31 11.98
N SER A 60 -17.17 -10.28 12.22
CA SER A 60 -17.89 -9.56 11.15
C SER A 60 -16.93 -8.75 10.27
N VAL A 61 -17.40 -8.32 9.10
CA VAL A 61 -16.64 -7.41 8.22
C VAL A 61 -16.28 -6.11 8.95
N LEU A 62 -17.19 -5.57 9.77
CA LEU A 62 -16.92 -4.34 10.51
C LEU A 62 -15.78 -4.51 11.52
N GLU A 63 -15.77 -5.62 12.26
CA GLU A 63 -14.70 -5.96 13.20
C GLU A 63 -13.37 -6.22 12.47
N ALA A 64 -13.40 -6.88 11.31
CA ALA A 64 -12.22 -7.07 10.48
C ALA A 64 -11.63 -5.73 9.99
N LEU A 65 -12.47 -4.79 9.54
CA LEU A 65 -12.04 -3.45 9.13
C LEU A 65 -11.52 -2.60 10.30
N GLN A 66 -11.86 -2.95 11.53
CA GLN A 66 -11.35 -2.33 12.76
C GLN A 66 -10.17 -3.10 13.37
N SER A 67 -9.72 -4.19 12.75
CA SER A 67 -8.63 -5.00 13.27
C SER A 67 -7.30 -4.22 13.28
N PRO A 68 -6.34 -4.61 14.13
CA PRO A 68 -5.06 -3.90 14.25
C PRO A 68 -4.35 -3.67 12.91
N LEU A 69 -4.29 -4.66 12.00
CA LEU A 69 -3.65 -4.52 10.69
C LEU A 69 -4.36 -3.49 9.79
N PHE A 70 -5.69 -3.52 9.75
CA PHE A 70 -6.48 -2.56 8.96
C PHE A 70 -6.35 -1.14 9.52
N MET A 71 -6.36 -0.99 10.84
CA MET A 71 -6.15 0.30 11.49
C MET A 71 -4.72 0.82 11.29
N ALA A 72 -3.71 -0.05 11.20
CA ALA A 72 -2.34 0.32 10.84
C ALA A 72 -2.26 0.86 9.40
N TYR A 73 -2.93 0.20 8.45
CA TYR A 73 -3.08 0.71 7.07
C TYR A 73 -3.75 2.09 7.06
N LYS A 74 -4.87 2.25 7.79
CA LYS A 74 -5.58 3.53 7.89
C LYS A 74 -4.68 4.65 8.44
N ARG A 75 -3.92 4.38 9.51
CA ARG A 75 -3.00 5.34 10.14
C ARG A 75 -1.84 5.74 9.24
N ASN A 76 -1.40 4.87 8.35
CA ASN A 76 -0.19 5.07 7.56
C ASN A 76 -0.45 5.49 6.11
N GLN A 77 -1.71 5.47 5.65
CA GLN A 77 -2.08 5.95 4.32
C GLN A 77 -2.16 7.49 4.23
N PRO A 78 -1.75 8.09 3.10
CA PRO A 78 -1.01 7.45 1.98
C PRO A 78 0.38 7.01 2.44
N PHE A 79 1.04 6.02 1.84
CA PHE A 79 2.37 5.56 2.30
C PHE A 79 3.55 6.44 1.82
N SER A 80 3.32 7.34 0.86
CA SER A 80 4.25 8.40 0.46
C SER A 80 3.45 9.58 -0.05
N ASN A 81 3.99 10.79 0.08
CA ASN A 81 3.44 11.98 -0.56
C ASN A 81 3.71 12.01 -2.07
N ASN A 82 4.66 11.20 -2.56
CA ASN A 82 4.82 10.92 -3.99
C ASN A 82 3.85 9.80 -4.40
N MET A 83 2.73 10.16 -5.05
CA MET A 83 1.67 9.21 -5.44
C MET A 83 2.09 8.18 -6.51
N LEU A 84 3.28 8.33 -7.11
CA LEU A 84 3.90 7.30 -7.96
C LEU A 84 4.55 6.18 -7.12
N ARG A 85 4.55 6.30 -5.80
CA ARG A 85 5.11 5.35 -4.84
C ARG A 85 4.06 4.92 -3.80
N PRO A 86 2.87 4.44 -4.23
CA PRO A 86 1.74 4.25 -3.34
C PRO A 86 1.82 2.99 -2.47
N CYS A 87 2.56 1.96 -2.86
CA CYS A 87 2.49 0.63 -2.28
C CYS A 87 3.33 0.51 -1.00
N PRO A 88 2.78 -0.05 0.10
CA PRO A 88 3.53 -0.32 1.32
C PRO A 88 4.49 -1.52 1.20
N VAL A 89 4.52 -2.20 0.05
CA VAL A 89 5.38 -3.36 -0.21
C VAL A 89 6.41 -3.04 -1.28
N LEU A 90 5.98 -2.60 -2.45
CA LEU A 90 6.87 -2.42 -3.60
C LEU A 90 7.64 -1.09 -3.58
N ASP A 91 7.07 -0.06 -2.94
CA ASP A 91 7.66 1.28 -2.94
C ASP A 91 8.16 1.70 -1.56
N ASN A 92 7.44 1.31 -0.50
CA ASN A 92 7.73 1.68 0.87
C ASN A 92 7.80 0.41 1.75
N PRO A 93 8.71 -0.54 1.47
CA PRO A 93 8.72 -1.85 2.11
C PRO A 93 8.87 -1.79 3.64
N GLY A 94 9.48 -0.74 4.19
CA GLY A 94 9.53 -0.54 5.65
C GLY A 94 8.15 -0.38 6.30
N ALA A 95 7.15 0.10 5.54
CA ALA A 95 5.78 0.22 6.01
C ALA A 95 5.16 -1.15 6.30
N ILE A 96 5.22 -2.11 5.36
CA ILE A 96 4.64 -3.44 5.60
C ILE A 96 5.36 -4.18 6.72
N SER A 97 6.69 -4.09 6.76
CA SER A 97 7.51 -4.70 7.82
C SER A 97 7.07 -4.20 9.21
N LYS A 98 6.96 -2.87 9.38
CA LYS A 98 6.47 -2.28 10.63
C LYS A 98 5.04 -2.67 10.96
N MET A 99 4.11 -2.52 10.00
CA MET A 99 2.69 -2.77 10.25
C MET A 99 2.42 -4.22 10.64
N VAL A 100 3.12 -5.19 10.05
CA VAL A 100 2.97 -6.60 10.41
C VAL A 100 3.51 -6.87 11.81
N ALA A 101 4.73 -6.38 12.11
CA ALA A 101 5.35 -6.54 13.42
C ALA A 101 4.51 -5.92 14.56
N GLU A 102 4.03 -4.69 14.40
CA GLU A 102 3.29 -3.98 15.46
C GLU A 102 1.89 -4.55 15.72
N THR A 103 1.30 -5.26 14.74
CA THR A 103 -0.07 -5.77 14.83
C THR A 103 -0.16 -7.25 15.16
N GLY A 104 0.97 -7.96 15.16
CA GLY A 104 1.02 -9.41 15.32
C GLY A 104 0.35 -10.17 14.18
N ALA A 105 0.26 -9.56 12.99
CA ALA A 105 -0.25 -10.25 11.81
C ALA A 105 0.69 -11.39 11.40
N TYR A 106 0.12 -12.49 10.94
CA TYR A 106 0.85 -13.67 10.49
C TYR A 106 0.71 -13.86 8.98
N SER A 107 1.67 -14.56 8.37
CA SER A 107 1.62 -14.95 6.96
C SER A 107 0.44 -15.87 6.70
N THR A 108 -0.44 -15.50 5.76
CA THR A 108 -1.57 -16.30 5.30
C THR A 108 -1.24 -17.13 4.05
N GLU A 109 -0.06 -16.93 3.46
CA GLU A 109 0.45 -17.82 2.39
C GLU A 109 0.76 -19.21 2.97
N MET A 110 0.09 -20.23 2.43
CA MET A 110 0.12 -21.58 2.98
C MET A 110 1.28 -22.43 2.48
N GLN A 111 1.72 -22.23 1.23
CA GLN A 111 2.74 -23.09 0.63
C GLN A 111 4.14 -22.60 0.97
N HIS A 112 4.33 -21.29 0.98
CA HIS A 112 5.61 -20.63 1.18
C HIS A 112 5.45 -19.44 2.13
N PRO A 113 5.10 -19.69 3.41
CA PRO A 113 4.95 -18.61 4.37
C PRO A 113 6.26 -17.84 4.47
N GLU A 114 6.15 -16.51 4.50
CA GLU A 114 7.28 -15.62 4.66
C GLU A 114 6.94 -14.49 5.63
N SER A 115 7.91 -14.10 6.45
CA SER A 115 7.81 -12.91 7.28
C SER A 115 7.77 -11.63 6.43
N ALA A 116 7.23 -10.55 7.00
CA ALA A 116 7.25 -9.25 6.31
C ALA A 116 8.68 -8.71 6.08
N ASN A 117 9.66 -9.17 6.88
CA ASN A 117 11.08 -8.85 6.72
C ASN A 117 11.72 -9.58 5.54
N GLU A 118 11.36 -10.85 5.31
CA GLU A 118 11.79 -11.57 4.11
C GLU A 118 11.20 -10.94 2.85
N LEU A 119 9.93 -10.52 2.89
CA LEU A 119 9.31 -9.78 1.79
C LEU A 119 9.97 -8.41 1.56
N PHE A 120 10.30 -7.70 2.64
CA PHE A 120 11.10 -6.46 2.57
C PHE A 120 12.42 -6.69 1.84
N ASP A 121 13.17 -7.74 2.20
CA ASP A 121 14.50 -8.01 1.63
C ASP A 121 14.43 -8.28 0.12
N LYS A 122 13.32 -8.86 -0.36
CA LYS A 122 13.08 -9.10 -1.79
C LYS A 122 12.74 -7.83 -2.57
N THR A 123 12.15 -6.83 -1.92
CA THR A 123 11.55 -5.66 -2.59
C THR A 123 12.41 -4.41 -2.49
N ILE A 124 13.24 -4.29 -1.45
CA ILE A 124 14.00 -3.09 -1.12
C ILE A 124 14.90 -2.58 -2.26
N ALA A 125 15.55 -3.47 -2.99
CA ALA A 125 16.43 -3.08 -4.10
C ALA A 125 15.64 -2.42 -5.24
N ALA A 126 14.48 -2.98 -5.59
CA ALA A 126 13.58 -2.43 -6.60
C ALA A 126 12.94 -1.12 -6.14
N ALA A 127 12.51 -1.03 -4.88
CA ALA A 127 11.95 0.18 -4.28
C ALA A 127 12.93 1.36 -4.36
N LYS A 128 14.20 1.14 -3.97
CA LYS A 128 15.27 2.15 -4.06
C LYS A 128 15.52 2.61 -5.49
N ALA A 129 15.55 1.67 -6.44
CA ALA A 129 15.75 2.01 -7.86
C ALA A 129 14.56 2.81 -8.41
N TRP A 130 13.33 2.44 -8.05
CA TRP A 130 12.13 3.14 -8.48
C TRP A 130 12.03 4.54 -7.89
N LYS A 131 12.36 4.73 -6.61
CA LYS A 131 12.34 6.04 -5.94
C LYS A 131 13.05 7.12 -6.75
N VAL A 132 14.25 6.84 -7.26
CA VAL A 132 15.02 7.80 -8.07
C VAL A 132 14.22 8.28 -9.27
N LYS A 133 13.57 7.36 -9.99
CA LYS A 133 12.80 7.70 -11.18
C LYS A 133 11.46 8.35 -10.84
N ALA A 134 10.77 7.85 -9.83
CA ALA A 134 9.52 8.41 -9.36
C ALA A 134 9.69 9.85 -8.87
N ASP A 135 10.76 10.17 -8.13
CA ASP A 135 11.04 11.53 -7.68
C ASP A 135 11.37 12.46 -8.87
N GLU A 136 12.13 11.98 -9.87
CA GLU A 136 12.35 12.73 -11.12
C GLU A 136 11.04 13.05 -11.85
N LEU A 137 10.16 12.05 -11.99
CA LEU A 137 8.88 12.20 -12.70
C LEU A 137 7.91 13.11 -11.94
N PHE A 138 7.81 12.94 -10.62
CA PHE A 138 6.92 13.71 -9.76
C PHE A 138 7.31 15.20 -9.73
N ASN A 139 8.60 15.50 -9.69
CA ASN A 139 9.10 16.88 -9.72
C ASN A 139 8.98 17.55 -11.11
N ARG A 140 8.92 16.75 -12.18
CA ARG A 140 8.80 17.28 -13.55
C ARG A 140 7.35 17.60 -13.92
N ASP A 141 6.40 16.86 -13.38
CA ASP A 141 5.01 16.92 -13.80
C ASP A 141 4.12 17.60 -12.75
N ASP A 142 3.91 18.90 -12.96
CA ASP A 142 3.01 19.74 -12.18
C ASP A 142 1.60 19.14 -12.04
N TYR A 143 1.11 18.36 -13.02
CA TYR A 143 -0.19 17.72 -12.93
C TYR A 143 -0.18 16.64 -11.84
N ILE A 144 0.83 15.77 -11.83
CA ILE A 144 0.99 14.70 -10.85
C ILE A 144 1.17 15.30 -9.44
N ALA A 145 1.97 16.36 -9.32
CA ALA A 145 2.20 17.04 -8.04
C ALA A 145 0.95 17.79 -7.53
N LYS A 146 0.09 18.32 -8.41
CA LYS A 146 -1.09 19.12 -8.04
C LYS A 146 -2.39 18.33 -7.91
N HIS A 147 -2.48 17.11 -8.45
CA HIS A 147 -3.72 16.30 -8.41
C HIS A 147 -3.95 15.56 -7.09
N VAL A 148 -3.17 15.87 -6.05
CA VAL A 148 -3.31 15.25 -4.74
C VAL A 148 -4.23 16.09 -3.85
N LYS A 149 -5.53 16.09 -4.14
CA LYS A 149 -6.53 16.79 -3.34
C LYS A 149 -7.77 15.94 -3.13
N ASP A 150 -7.62 14.88 -2.33
CA ASP A 150 -8.72 14.43 -1.49
C ASP A 150 -8.41 14.86 -0.07
N GLU A 151 -9.24 15.77 0.42
CA GLU A 151 -9.19 16.26 1.80
C GLU A 151 -9.50 15.12 2.80
N ASN A 152 -9.99 13.96 2.35
CA ASN A 152 -10.27 12.79 3.19
C ASN A 152 -9.10 11.80 3.32
N MET A 153 -7.92 12.09 2.76
CA MET A 153 -6.75 11.27 3.03
C MET A 153 -6.21 11.55 4.44
N TYR A 154 -6.20 10.50 5.27
CA TYR A 154 -5.92 10.60 6.70
C TYR A 154 -4.62 11.36 7.05
N ASN A 155 -3.58 11.27 6.22
CA ASN A 155 -2.26 11.84 6.53
C ASN A 155 -1.55 12.46 5.32
N TYR A 156 -2.26 13.00 4.33
CA TYR A 156 -1.58 13.59 3.16
C TYR A 156 -0.71 14.81 3.53
N GLU A 157 -1.15 15.61 4.49
CA GLU A 157 -0.43 16.81 4.92
C GLU A 157 0.81 16.48 5.78
N LYS A 158 0.92 15.24 6.24
CA LYS A 158 2.04 14.78 7.07
C LYS A 158 3.28 14.61 6.19
N PRO A 159 4.41 15.28 6.49
CA PRO A 159 5.66 15.06 5.78
C PRO A 159 6.11 13.59 5.82
N ASP A 160 6.80 13.13 4.78
CA ASP A 160 7.24 11.73 4.69
C ASP A 160 8.20 11.37 5.86
N GLU A 161 8.95 12.35 6.38
CA GLU A 161 9.89 12.20 7.50
C GLU A 161 9.20 11.99 8.86
N GLU A 162 7.93 12.38 8.99
CA GLU A 162 7.18 12.24 10.25
C GLU A 162 6.43 10.90 10.34
N ARG A 163 6.47 10.09 9.28
CA ARG A 163 5.75 8.81 9.20
C ARG A 163 6.20 7.83 10.28
N GLU A 164 5.30 6.91 10.65
CA GLU A 164 5.59 5.96 11.73
C GLU A 164 6.64 4.91 11.32
N PHE A 165 6.98 4.82 10.04
CA PHE A 165 7.96 3.91 9.47
C PHE A 165 9.03 4.66 8.68
N SER A 166 10.24 4.10 8.60
CA SER A 166 11.26 4.51 7.64
C SER A 166 11.09 3.71 6.35
N GLU A 167 11.14 4.37 5.19
CA GLU A 167 10.86 3.78 3.87
C GLU A 167 11.68 2.50 3.60
N PHE A 168 12.96 2.53 4.01
CA PHE A 168 14.00 1.57 3.63
C PHE A 168 14.64 0.87 4.82
N GLU A 169 13.96 0.86 5.96
CA GLU A 169 14.38 0.10 7.13
C GLU A 169 13.28 -0.88 7.47
N LYS A 170 13.65 -2.14 7.61
CA LYS A 170 12.77 -3.16 8.17
C LYS A 170 12.77 -3.05 9.68
N THR A 171 11.63 -3.38 10.28
CA THR A 171 11.50 -3.60 11.71
C THR A 171 12.17 -4.93 12.04
N GLU A 172 13.13 -4.94 12.94
CA GLU A 172 13.75 -6.19 13.43
C GLU A 172 12.90 -6.76 14.58
N ASP A 173 12.75 -8.08 14.62
CA ASP A 173 12.20 -8.83 15.76
C ASP A 173 13.31 -9.22 16.74
#